data_AF-A0A836BP84-F1
#
_entry.id   AF-A0A836BP84-F1
#
_cell.length_a   1.000
_cell.length_b   1.000
_cell.length_c   1.000
_cell.angle_alpha   90.00
_cell.angle_beta   90.00
_cell.angle_gamma   90.00
#
_symmetry.space_group_name_H-M   'P 1'
#
loop_
_entity.id
_entity.type
_entity.pdbx_description
1 polymer ?
#
loop_
_entity_poly.entity_id
_entity_poly.type
_entity_poly.pdbx_seq_one_letter_code
_entity_poly.pdbx_strand_id
1 'polypeptide(L)'
;MGDACPGAAEMAWLGWASPAAGAGGLNSAAMPSGRPTVTWDLPATYLTGVGNYIRLVPDWMPSYTSNYNLNEADPAVARNVYLHVRAPGKADSFIDPLHAYKDNDMAAYAAPNRRIAYQISISVGTRALVAKHRLVIYTGPSFIGAQGAILPVVLCRYVSSDTECPTWDDVFNPKSPPPSPPPAPPPPPSPPPRPPPPSPPPPRPPPPSPPPRPPPPSPPPPRPPPPSPPPRPPPPSPPPRPPPPSPPAPPASTLPTAPPASALATAPVSPSALPAAPVSPSALATASSASALAAAPSAPPLAAASVSASARPTAPAASALAAALLPSTLGKTANLFFHPLRR
;
A
#
# COMPACT_ATOMS: atom_id res chain seq x y z
N MET A 1 16.74 13.00 13.70
CA MET A 1 15.71 12.03 13.30
C MET A 1 16.05 11.60 11.88
N GLY A 2 16.12 10.30 11.61
CA GLY A 2 16.69 9.76 10.37
C GLY A 2 15.94 10.22 9.12
N ASP A 3 16.64 10.21 7.99
CA ASP A 3 16.13 10.69 6.69
C ASP A 3 15.01 9.80 6.10
N ALA A 4 14.68 8.67 6.74
CA ALA A 4 13.66 7.73 6.28
C ALA A 4 12.40 7.79 7.14
N CYS A 5 11.22 7.84 6.49
CA CYS A 5 9.96 7.68 7.22
C CYS A 5 9.80 6.23 7.72
N PRO A 6 9.27 6.02 8.94
CA PRO A 6 9.00 4.68 9.48
C PRO A 6 7.98 3.91 8.64
N GLY A 7 8.08 2.58 8.63
CA GLY A 7 7.18 1.68 7.89
C GLY A 7 5.74 1.73 8.42
N ALA A 8 4.74 1.32 7.63
CA ALA A 8 3.34 1.37 8.08
C ALA A 8 3.07 0.59 9.36
N ALA A 9 3.66 -0.59 9.58
CA ALA A 9 3.39 -1.26 10.86
C ALA A 9 4.19 -0.70 12.03
N GLU A 10 5.31 -0.01 11.77
CA GLU A 10 6.00 0.75 12.81
C GLU A 10 5.15 1.95 13.22
N MET A 11 4.64 2.72 12.25
CA MET A 11 3.70 3.80 12.51
C MET A 11 2.41 3.30 13.18
N ALA A 12 1.87 2.16 12.75
CA ALA A 12 0.69 1.56 13.39
C ALA A 12 0.97 1.15 14.84
N TRP A 13 2.18 0.63 15.11
CA TRP A 13 2.58 0.24 16.46
C TRP A 13 2.78 1.46 17.38
N LEU A 14 3.39 2.52 16.86
CA LEU A 14 3.55 3.80 17.57
C LEU A 14 2.24 4.58 17.74
N GLY A 15 1.15 4.12 17.13
CA GLY A 15 -0.13 4.84 17.10
C GLY A 15 -0.10 6.10 16.22
N TRP A 16 0.92 6.26 15.38
CA TRP A 16 1.08 7.36 14.44
C TRP A 16 0.30 7.15 13.14
N ALA A 17 -0.14 5.92 12.89
CA ALA A 17 -0.95 5.57 11.74
C ALA A 17 -2.22 4.78 12.10
N SER A 18 -3.29 4.99 11.36
CA SER A 18 -4.52 4.18 11.42
C SER A 18 -4.85 3.55 10.07
N PRO A 19 -5.51 2.37 10.05
CA PRO A 19 -5.83 1.69 8.81
C PRO A 19 -6.90 2.45 8.03
N ALA A 20 -6.92 2.28 6.71
CA ALA A 20 -8.03 2.73 5.87
C ALA A 20 -9.36 2.15 6.37
N ALA A 21 -10.47 2.85 6.11
CA ALA A 21 -11.79 2.43 6.57
C ALA A 21 -12.10 0.99 6.09
N GLY A 22 -12.44 0.11 7.04
CA GLY A 22 -12.69 -1.32 6.77
C GLY A 22 -11.43 -2.17 6.52
N ALA A 23 -10.23 -1.60 6.56
CA ALA A 23 -8.99 -2.27 6.19
C ALA A 23 -8.08 -2.67 7.38
N GLY A 24 -8.61 -2.67 8.61
CA GLY A 24 -7.83 -2.88 9.85
C GLY A 24 -7.52 -4.35 10.22
N GLY A 25 -7.96 -5.31 9.41
CA GLY A 25 -7.83 -6.73 9.71
C GLY A 25 -8.48 -7.62 8.66
N LEU A 26 -8.12 -7.40 7.40
CA LEU A 26 -8.69 -8.13 6.26
C LEU A 26 -8.24 -9.60 6.30
N ASN A 27 -9.20 -10.49 6.55
CA ASN A 27 -9.00 -11.94 6.64
C ASN A 27 -9.78 -12.69 5.54
N SER A 28 -9.79 -14.01 5.58
CA SER A 28 -10.49 -14.88 4.62
C SER A 28 -12.00 -14.60 4.54
N ALA A 29 -12.62 -14.14 5.63
CA ALA A 29 -14.04 -13.78 5.66
C ALA A 29 -14.30 -12.43 4.97
N ALA A 30 -13.41 -11.45 5.16
CA ALA A 30 -13.49 -10.15 4.51
C ALA A 30 -13.05 -10.21 3.03
N MET A 31 -12.27 -11.21 2.64
CA MET A 31 -11.72 -11.38 1.30
C MET A 31 -12.01 -12.78 0.75
N PRO A 32 -13.19 -12.99 0.14
CA PRO A 32 -13.50 -14.19 -0.61
C PRO A 32 -12.50 -14.40 -1.75
N SER A 33 -12.16 -15.65 -2.05
CA SER A 33 -11.26 -15.98 -3.15
C SER A 33 -11.86 -15.65 -4.52
N GLY A 34 -11.02 -15.23 -5.46
CA GLY A 34 -11.38 -14.91 -6.84
C GLY A 34 -12.23 -13.65 -7.01
N ARG A 35 -12.45 -12.88 -5.94
CA ARG A 35 -13.20 -11.63 -5.98
C ARG A 35 -12.31 -10.46 -5.57
N PRO A 36 -12.24 -9.40 -6.38
CA PRO A 36 -11.58 -8.17 -5.94
C PRO A 36 -12.34 -7.59 -4.75
N THR A 37 -11.60 -7.07 -3.78
CA THR A 37 -12.16 -6.39 -2.62
C THR A 37 -12.62 -4.98 -2.98
N VAL A 38 -13.18 -4.28 -1.99
CA VAL A 38 -13.43 -2.84 -2.08
C VAL A 38 -12.14 -2.09 -2.42
N THR A 39 -12.25 -1.05 -3.23
CA THR A 39 -11.14 -0.13 -3.53
C THR A 39 -10.87 0.77 -2.34
N TRP A 40 -9.62 0.87 -1.92
CA TRP A 40 -9.18 1.82 -0.90
C TRP A 40 -8.35 2.93 -1.53
N ASP A 41 -8.77 4.16 -1.27
CA ASP A 41 -8.03 5.36 -1.63
C ASP A 41 -6.97 5.65 -0.57
N LEU A 42 -5.75 5.13 -0.79
CA LEU A 42 -4.68 5.23 0.18
C LEU A 42 -3.88 6.53 0.00
N PRO A 43 -3.92 7.47 0.96
CA PRO A 43 -3.05 8.62 0.94
C PRO A 43 -1.61 8.20 1.17
N ALA A 44 -0.67 8.90 0.56
CA ALA A 44 0.74 8.69 0.84
C ALA A 44 1.07 9.02 2.31
N THR A 45 1.93 8.22 2.94
CA THR A 45 2.14 8.25 4.40
C THR A 45 2.70 9.57 4.94
N TYR A 46 3.36 10.38 4.13
CA TYR A 46 3.86 11.70 4.55
C TYR A 46 2.75 12.78 4.62
N LEU A 47 1.59 12.54 4.02
CA LEU A 47 0.47 13.50 4.03
C LEU A 47 -0.35 13.42 5.30
N THR A 48 -0.60 12.20 5.78
CA THR A 48 -1.51 11.93 6.87
C THR A 48 -1.17 10.62 7.57
N GLY A 49 -1.35 10.61 8.90
CA GLY A 49 -1.37 9.40 9.71
C GLY A 49 -2.71 8.65 9.67
N VAL A 50 -3.76 9.24 9.09
CA VAL A 50 -5.10 8.64 9.12
C VAL A 50 -5.41 7.90 7.82
N GLY A 51 -5.84 6.64 7.93
CA GLY A 51 -6.30 5.85 6.78
C GLY A 51 -5.22 5.48 5.77
N ASN A 52 -3.94 5.49 6.17
CA ASN A 52 -2.81 5.44 5.25
C ASN A 52 -2.22 4.02 5.04
N TYR A 53 -2.82 2.99 5.64
CA TYR A 53 -2.42 1.60 5.40
C TYR A 53 -3.59 0.61 5.38
N ILE A 54 -3.35 -0.55 4.79
CA ILE A 54 -4.21 -1.73 4.84
C ILE A 54 -3.50 -2.80 5.66
N ARG A 55 -4.22 -3.42 6.60
CA ARG A 55 -3.73 -4.55 7.40
C ARG A 55 -4.43 -5.84 7.00
N LEU A 56 -3.64 -6.79 6.53
CA LEU A 56 -4.08 -8.13 6.15
C LEU A 56 -3.73 -9.13 7.26
N VAL A 57 -4.64 -10.07 7.45
CA VAL A 57 -4.58 -11.20 8.38
C VAL A 57 -4.73 -12.46 7.53
N PRO A 58 -3.63 -13.03 7.01
CA PRO A 58 -3.68 -14.13 6.04
C PRO A 58 -4.00 -15.49 6.68
N ASP A 59 -5.14 -15.58 7.36
CA ASP A 59 -5.66 -16.79 8.03
C ASP A 59 -5.95 -17.96 7.07
N TRP A 60 -5.98 -17.71 5.76
CA TRP A 60 -6.05 -18.73 4.72
C TRP A 60 -4.71 -19.41 4.41
N MET A 61 -3.61 -18.92 4.97
CA MET A 61 -2.30 -19.55 4.83
C MET A 61 -2.12 -20.62 5.92
N PRO A 62 -1.72 -21.87 5.57
CA PRO A 62 -1.55 -22.95 6.55
C PRO A 62 -0.58 -22.62 7.70
N SER A 63 0.42 -21.80 7.39
CA SER A 63 1.41 -21.27 8.33
C SER A 63 0.81 -20.28 9.34
N TYR A 64 -0.27 -19.56 9.00
CA TYR A 64 -0.90 -18.60 9.92
C TYR A 64 -1.73 -19.29 11.01
N THR A 65 -2.28 -20.46 10.71
CA THR A 65 -3.16 -21.21 11.62
C THR A 65 -2.44 -22.30 12.40
N SER A 66 -1.28 -22.77 11.92
CA SER A 66 -0.42 -23.65 12.70
C SER A 66 0.32 -22.85 13.77
N ASN A 67 0.41 -23.39 14.99
CA ASN A 67 1.26 -22.88 16.08
C ASN A 67 2.75 -23.09 15.76
N TYR A 68 3.13 -22.84 14.51
CA TYR A 68 4.40 -23.23 13.92
C TYR A 68 5.53 -22.54 14.67
N ASN A 69 6.49 -23.34 15.11
CA ASN A 69 7.55 -22.94 16.02
C ASN A 69 8.26 -21.69 15.52
N LEU A 70 8.21 -20.62 16.33
CA LEU A 70 8.82 -19.31 16.09
C LEU A 70 10.36 -19.34 16.00
N ASN A 71 10.96 -20.52 16.10
CA ASN A 71 12.40 -20.76 16.10
C ASN A 71 12.91 -21.32 14.76
N GLU A 72 12.03 -21.65 13.81
CA GLU A 72 12.46 -22.14 12.51
C GLU A 72 12.77 -20.98 11.55
N ALA A 73 13.90 -21.09 10.85
CA ALA A 73 14.53 -20.04 10.06
C ALA A 73 13.80 -19.67 8.75
N ASP A 74 12.52 -20.07 8.61
CA ASP A 74 11.67 -19.57 7.53
C ASP A 74 10.75 -18.44 8.07
N PRO A 75 11.25 -17.19 8.14
CA PRO A 75 10.49 -16.05 8.67
C PRO A 75 9.28 -15.66 7.78
N ALA A 76 9.00 -16.38 6.70
CA ALA A 76 8.24 -15.85 5.57
C ALA A 76 6.72 -15.99 5.66
N VAL A 77 6.12 -16.83 6.51
CA VAL A 77 4.79 -17.37 6.10
C VAL A 77 3.59 -17.07 7.03
N ALA A 78 3.73 -16.44 8.20
CA ALA A 78 2.58 -16.35 9.15
C ALA A 78 2.45 -15.00 9.87
N ARG A 79 2.38 -13.89 9.13
CA ARG A 79 2.50 -12.54 9.70
C ARG A 79 1.42 -11.63 9.13
N ASN A 80 1.00 -10.63 9.91
CA ASN A 80 0.14 -9.59 9.39
C ASN A 80 0.87 -8.86 8.24
N VAL A 81 0.15 -8.43 7.21
CA VAL A 81 0.77 -7.69 6.09
C VAL A 81 0.25 -6.25 6.11
N TYR A 82 1.14 -5.28 5.88
CA TYR A 82 0.82 -3.85 6.00
C TYR A 82 1.12 -3.12 4.69
N LEU A 83 0.09 -2.90 3.89
CA LEU A 83 0.23 -2.20 2.62
C LEU A 83 0.02 -0.70 2.81
N HIS A 84 0.90 0.13 2.26
CA HIS A 84 0.76 1.58 2.30
C HIS A 84 1.33 2.23 1.04
N VAL A 85 1.04 3.50 0.87
CA VAL A 85 1.54 4.30 -0.25
C VAL A 85 2.61 5.24 0.27
N ARG A 86 3.77 5.28 -0.37
CA ARG A 86 4.80 6.30 -0.14
C ARG A 86 4.93 7.14 -1.39
N ALA A 87 5.15 8.45 -1.27
CA ALA A 87 5.76 9.16 -2.40
C ALA A 87 7.27 9.00 -2.28
N PRO A 88 7.97 8.79 -3.40
CA PRO A 88 9.42 8.72 -3.43
C PRO A 88 10.01 10.04 -2.91
N GLY A 89 10.57 10.01 -1.70
CA GLY A 89 11.45 11.05 -1.17
C GLY A 89 12.88 10.88 -1.68
N LYS A 90 13.73 11.89 -1.48
CA LYS A 90 15.18 11.80 -1.80
C LYS A 90 15.89 10.64 -1.08
N ALA A 91 15.35 10.21 0.06
CA ALA A 91 15.87 9.11 0.86
C ALA A 91 15.31 7.73 0.45
N ASP A 92 14.24 7.66 -0.35
CA ASP A 92 13.60 6.39 -0.69
C ASP A 92 14.42 5.55 -1.67
N SER A 93 15.36 6.16 -2.41
CA SER A 93 16.36 5.44 -3.19
C SER A 93 17.33 4.62 -2.33
N PHE A 94 17.36 4.86 -1.01
CA PHE A 94 18.20 4.14 -0.04
C PHE A 94 17.43 3.10 0.77
N ILE A 95 16.12 2.94 0.55
CA ILE A 95 15.34 1.82 1.10
C ILE A 95 15.69 0.56 0.31
N ASP A 96 16.94 0.12 0.48
CA ASP A 96 17.38 -1.24 0.21
C ASP A 96 16.64 -2.17 1.19
N PRO A 97 16.21 -3.39 0.79
CA PRO A 97 15.76 -4.43 1.72
C PRO A 97 16.66 -4.58 2.97
N LEU A 98 17.95 -4.23 2.89
CA LEU A 98 18.89 -4.24 4.01
C LEU A 98 18.62 -3.16 5.09
N HIS A 99 18.01 -2.02 4.75
CA HIS A 99 17.81 -0.89 5.69
C HIS A 99 16.52 -0.96 6.49
N ALA A 100 15.52 -1.74 6.07
CA ALA A 100 14.32 -1.99 6.86
C ALA A 100 14.60 -2.69 8.21
N TYR A 101 15.80 -3.26 8.38
CA TYR A 101 16.23 -3.92 9.61
C TYR A 101 16.84 -2.96 10.63
N LYS A 102 17.36 -1.79 10.21
CA LYS A 102 18.31 -0.99 11.00
C LYS A 102 17.71 0.03 11.98
N ASP A 103 16.42 0.35 11.91
CA ASP A 103 15.79 1.30 12.86
C ASP A 103 15.23 0.64 14.13
N ASN A 104 15.41 -0.67 14.30
CA ASN A 104 15.09 -1.34 15.55
C ASN A 104 16.29 -1.22 16.50
N ASP A 105 16.40 -0.11 17.23
CA ASP A 105 17.22 -0.07 18.45
C ASP A 105 16.72 -1.13 19.43
N MET A 106 17.36 -2.29 19.38
CA MET A 106 17.02 -3.47 20.16
C MET A 106 17.16 -3.27 21.66
N ALA A 107 17.91 -2.25 22.11
CA ALA A 107 18.13 -1.98 23.53
C ALA A 107 16.98 -1.15 24.14
N ALA A 108 16.24 -0.38 23.33
CA ALA A 108 15.14 0.48 23.80
C ALA A 108 13.77 -0.24 23.81
N TYR A 109 13.57 -1.24 22.94
CA TYR A 109 12.28 -1.93 22.81
C TYR A 109 12.33 -3.32 23.45
N ALA A 110 11.88 -3.41 24.71
CA ALA A 110 11.92 -4.58 25.59
C ALA A 110 11.12 -5.83 25.12
N ALA A 111 10.66 -5.89 23.87
CA ALA A 111 10.05 -7.07 23.27
C ALA A 111 10.96 -7.64 22.17
N PRO A 112 11.83 -8.63 22.47
CA PRO A 112 12.96 -9.06 21.62
C PRO A 112 12.59 -9.78 20.31
N ASN A 113 11.36 -9.65 19.79
CA ASN A 113 10.89 -10.55 18.72
C ASN A 113 10.03 -9.91 17.61
N ARG A 114 10.08 -8.58 17.42
CA ARG A 114 9.33 -7.91 16.34
C ARG A 114 10.27 -7.52 15.20
N ARG A 115 10.40 -8.40 14.19
CA ARG A 115 11.26 -8.19 13.02
C ARG A 115 10.46 -7.74 11.79
N ILE A 116 10.51 -6.45 11.47
CA ILE A 116 9.92 -5.87 10.26
C ILE A 116 10.70 -6.34 9.01
N ALA A 117 10.01 -6.67 7.92
CA ALA A 117 10.65 -7.09 6.67
C ALA A 117 9.96 -6.50 5.45
N TYR A 118 10.71 -5.82 4.59
CA TYR A 118 10.22 -5.42 3.26
C TYR A 118 10.08 -6.66 2.35
N GLN A 119 9.15 -6.67 1.39
CA GLN A 119 9.16 -7.72 0.33
C GLN A 119 9.11 -7.18 -1.09
N ILE A 120 8.33 -6.14 -1.40
CA ILE A 120 8.08 -5.74 -2.80
C ILE A 120 7.67 -4.26 -2.91
N SER A 121 8.04 -3.61 -4.02
CA SER A 121 7.48 -2.35 -4.49
C SER A 121 6.62 -2.60 -5.72
N ILE A 122 5.53 -1.87 -5.85
CA ILE A 122 4.51 -2.04 -6.87
C ILE A 122 4.35 -0.72 -7.61
N SER A 123 4.59 -0.72 -8.91
CA SER A 123 4.40 0.47 -9.74
C SER A 123 2.92 0.83 -9.86
N VAL A 124 2.62 2.10 -10.12
CA VAL A 124 1.26 2.58 -10.42
C VAL A 124 0.73 1.92 -11.69
N GLY A 125 -0.57 1.67 -11.76
CA GLY A 125 -1.21 1.08 -12.94
C GLY A 125 -0.75 -0.35 -13.22
N THR A 126 -0.41 -1.13 -12.18
CA THR A 126 0.05 -2.50 -12.36
C THR A 126 -0.73 -3.52 -11.54
N ARG A 127 -0.67 -4.77 -12.00
CA ARG A 127 -1.10 -5.98 -11.29
C ARG A 127 0.16 -6.69 -10.77
N ALA A 128 0.33 -6.75 -9.47
CA ALA A 128 1.45 -7.42 -8.83
C ALA A 128 1.02 -8.72 -8.13
N LEU A 129 1.78 -9.79 -8.36
CA LEU A 129 1.57 -11.09 -7.74
C LEU A 129 2.42 -11.21 -6.47
N VAL A 130 1.76 -11.41 -5.32
CA VAL A 130 2.41 -11.74 -4.05
C VAL A 130 2.16 -13.22 -3.76
N ALA A 131 2.84 -14.08 -4.52
CA ALA A 131 2.60 -15.53 -4.53
C ALA A 131 2.68 -16.16 -3.13
N LYS A 132 3.62 -15.71 -2.29
CA LYS A 132 3.81 -16.19 -0.92
C LYS A 132 2.58 -16.03 -0.02
N HIS A 133 1.67 -15.10 -0.34
CA HIS A 133 0.46 -14.82 0.44
C HIS A 133 -0.82 -15.19 -0.31
N ARG A 134 -0.71 -15.75 -1.52
CA ARG A 134 -1.83 -16.00 -2.45
C ARG A 134 -2.68 -14.74 -2.69
N LEU A 135 -2.00 -13.63 -2.95
CA LEU A 135 -2.62 -12.33 -3.18
C LEU A 135 -2.17 -11.74 -4.53
N VAL A 136 -3.11 -11.09 -5.19
CA VAL A 136 -2.90 -10.17 -6.31
C VAL A 136 -3.25 -8.76 -5.82
N ILE A 137 -2.40 -7.80 -6.16
CA ILE A 137 -2.53 -6.41 -5.76
C ILE A 137 -2.63 -5.57 -7.01
N TYR A 138 -3.64 -4.70 -7.06
CA TYR A 138 -3.85 -3.77 -8.16
C TYR A 138 -3.65 -2.35 -7.66
N THR A 139 -2.82 -1.59 -8.36
CA THR A 139 -2.67 -0.16 -8.14
C THR A 139 -3.43 0.60 -9.22
N GLY A 140 -4.12 1.67 -8.85
CA GLY A 140 -4.88 2.50 -9.79
C GLY A 140 -4.01 3.09 -10.90
N PRO A 141 -4.62 3.51 -12.03
CA PRO A 141 -3.90 4.01 -13.21
C PRO A 141 -3.04 5.24 -12.92
N SER A 142 -3.43 6.04 -11.94
CA SER A 142 -2.78 7.28 -11.58
C SER A 142 -3.05 7.60 -10.11
N PHE A 143 -2.25 8.52 -9.57
CA PHE A 143 -2.58 9.15 -8.31
C PHE A 143 -3.74 10.14 -8.49
N ILE A 144 -4.64 10.17 -7.53
CA ILE A 144 -5.82 11.02 -7.46
C ILE A 144 -5.76 11.97 -6.25
N GLY A 145 -6.82 12.74 -6.06
CA GLY A 145 -6.99 13.68 -4.95
C GLY A 145 -6.22 14.99 -5.15
N ALA A 146 -6.43 15.92 -4.21
CA ALA A 146 -5.65 17.17 -4.19
C ALA A 146 -4.15 16.82 -4.09
N GLN A 147 -3.33 17.43 -4.95
CA GLN A 147 -1.87 17.23 -5.03
C GLN A 147 -1.45 15.87 -5.63
N GLY A 148 -2.38 15.02 -6.10
CA GLY A 148 -2.05 13.76 -6.77
C GLY A 148 -1.26 12.82 -5.87
N ALA A 149 -1.77 12.61 -4.66
CA ALA A 149 -1.02 11.98 -3.57
C ALA A 149 -1.81 10.85 -2.88
N ILE A 150 -2.98 10.51 -3.42
CA ILE A 150 -3.81 9.37 -3.05
C ILE A 150 -3.71 8.34 -4.18
N LEU A 151 -3.51 7.06 -3.86
CA LEU A 151 -3.48 5.98 -4.85
C LEU A 151 -4.59 4.96 -4.54
N PRO A 152 -5.50 4.69 -5.50
CA PRO A 152 -6.47 3.61 -5.37
C PRO A 152 -5.75 2.26 -5.33
N VAL A 153 -6.10 1.41 -4.36
CA VAL A 153 -5.57 0.05 -4.25
C VAL A 153 -6.71 -0.95 -4.09
N VAL A 154 -6.61 -2.05 -4.83
CA VAL A 154 -7.53 -3.19 -4.76
C VAL A 154 -6.73 -4.45 -4.48
N LEU A 155 -7.31 -5.36 -3.70
CA LEU A 155 -6.71 -6.66 -3.38
C LEU A 155 -7.59 -7.77 -3.92
N CYS A 156 -6.98 -8.86 -4.38
CA CYS A 156 -7.70 -10.10 -4.67
C CYS A 156 -6.93 -11.28 -4.09
N ARG A 157 -7.65 -12.14 -3.39
CA ARG A 157 -7.12 -13.40 -2.87
C ARG A 157 -7.43 -14.53 -3.84
N TYR A 158 -6.52 -15.49 -4.00
CA TYR A 158 -6.77 -16.71 -4.76
C TYR A 158 -6.46 -17.97 -3.94
N VAL A 159 -6.93 -19.13 -4.39
CA VAL A 159 -6.69 -20.42 -3.72
C VAL A 159 -5.64 -21.23 -4.45
N SER A 160 -5.82 -21.43 -5.76
CA SER A 160 -5.01 -22.31 -6.59
C SER A 160 -4.09 -21.52 -7.52
N SER A 161 -4.63 -20.50 -8.19
CA SER A 161 -3.90 -19.73 -9.21
C SER A 161 -4.32 -18.26 -9.21
N ASP A 162 -3.39 -17.38 -9.56
CA ASP A 162 -3.65 -15.94 -9.66
C ASP A 162 -4.62 -15.60 -10.82
N THR A 163 -4.86 -16.52 -11.74
CA THR A 163 -5.89 -16.43 -12.79
C THR A 163 -7.32 -16.43 -12.26
N GLU A 164 -7.54 -16.81 -10.99
CA GLU A 164 -8.85 -16.64 -10.31
C GLU A 164 -9.19 -15.16 -10.10
N CYS A 165 -8.17 -14.30 -10.07
CA CYS A 165 -8.33 -12.87 -9.90
C CYS A 165 -8.47 -12.18 -11.26
N PRO A 166 -9.29 -11.11 -11.36
CA PRO A 166 -9.55 -10.40 -12.61
C PRO A 166 -8.27 -9.78 -13.20
N THR A 167 -8.34 -9.38 -14.47
CA THR A 167 -7.25 -8.59 -15.06
C THR A 167 -7.23 -7.17 -14.47
N TRP A 168 -6.14 -6.44 -14.68
CA TRP A 168 -6.05 -5.06 -14.22
C TRP A 168 -7.11 -4.17 -14.90
N ASP A 169 -7.35 -4.37 -16.20
CA ASP A 169 -8.36 -3.63 -16.96
C ASP A 169 -9.77 -3.90 -16.45
N ASP A 170 -10.10 -5.15 -16.10
CA ASP A 170 -11.43 -5.47 -15.56
C ASP A 170 -11.72 -4.75 -14.23
N VAL A 171 -10.68 -4.48 -13.42
CA VAL A 171 -10.80 -3.82 -12.11
C VAL A 171 -10.98 -2.31 -12.23
N PHE A 172 -10.14 -1.65 -13.04
CA PHE A 172 -10.14 -0.18 -13.13
C PHE A 172 -10.84 0.39 -14.35
N ASN A 173 -11.17 -0.44 -15.33
CA ASN A 173 -11.96 -0.10 -16.50
C ASN A 173 -13.09 -1.14 -16.67
N PRO A 174 -13.99 -1.29 -15.66
CA PRO A 174 -15.06 -2.26 -15.73
C PRO A 174 -15.90 -1.94 -16.96
N LYS A 175 -15.91 -2.88 -17.92
CA LYS A 175 -16.73 -2.74 -19.12
C LYS A 175 -18.15 -2.45 -18.68
N SER A 176 -18.73 -1.36 -19.18
CA SER A 176 -20.11 -1.00 -18.88
C SER A 176 -20.98 -2.25 -18.98
N PRO A 177 -21.88 -2.50 -18.00
CA PRO A 177 -22.77 -3.63 -18.09
C PRO A 177 -23.44 -3.59 -19.47
N PRO A 178 -23.61 -4.76 -20.14
CA PRO A 178 -24.31 -4.78 -21.41
C PRO A 178 -25.63 -4.02 -21.24
N PRO A 179 -26.02 -3.18 -22.22
CA PRO A 179 -27.26 -2.42 -22.12
C PRO A 179 -28.38 -3.36 -21.74
N SER A 180 -29.18 -2.98 -20.72
CA SER A 180 -30.31 -3.79 -20.27
C SER A 180 -31.10 -4.23 -21.49
N PRO A 181 -31.47 -5.53 -21.61
CA PRO A 181 -32.31 -5.95 -22.71
C PRO A 181 -33.57 -5.07 -22.74
N PRO A 182 -34.10 -4.74 -23.93
CA PRO A 182 -35.34 -3.99 -24.03
C PRO A 182 -36.42 -4.69 -23.17
N PRO A 183 -37.33 -3.92 -22.54
CA PRO A 183 -38.42 -4.49 -21.75
C PRO A 183 -39.08 -5.61 -22.54
N ALA A 184 -39.24 -6.78 -21.92
CA ALA A 184 -39.96 -7.87 -22.55
C ALA A 184 -41.36 -7.35 -22.96
N PRO A 185 -41.87 -7.73 -24.14
CA PRO A 185 -43.24 -7.39 -24.50
C PRO A 185 -44.19 -7.85 -23.39
N PRO A 186 -45.29 -7.12 -23.15
CA PRO A 186 -46.27 -7.50 -22.15
C PRO A 186 -46.68 -8.96 -22.37
N PRO A 187 -46.77 -9.78 -21.31
CA PRO A 187 -47.20 -11.16 -21.45
C PRO A 187 -48.56 -11.21 -22.15
N PRO A 188 -48.82 -12.23 -22.99
CA PRO A 188 -50.14 -12.40 -23.59
C PRO A 188 -51.20 -12.47 -22.48
N PRO A 189 -52.43 -11.99 -22.75
CA PRO A 189 -53.52 -12.07 -21.79
C PRO A 189 -53.67 -13.51 -21.29
N SER A 190 -53.79 -13.64 -19.96
CA SER A 190 -53.89 -14.93 -19.31
C SER A 190 -55.05 -15.73 -19.92
N PRO A 191 -54.86 -17.03 -20.23
CA PRO A 191 -55.97 -17.87 -20.65
C PRO A 191 -57.06 -17.89 -19.58
N PRO A 192 -58.33 -18.11 -19.96
CA PRO A 192 -59.43 -18.18 -19.00
C PRO A 192 -59.10 -19.20 -17.91
N PRO A 193 -59.50 -18.92 -16.65
CA PRO A 193 -59.22 -19.80 -15.53
C PRO A 193 -59.74 -21.21 -15.83
N ARG A 194 -58.85 -22.21 -15.68
CA ARG A 194 -59.27 -23.60 -15.73
C ARG A 194 -60.32 -23.84 -14.62
N PRO A 195 -61.31 -24.71 -14.86
CA PRO A 195 -62.25 -25.09 -13.82
C PRO A 195 -61.49 -25.58 -12.58
N PRO A 196 -62.00 -25.26 -11.38
CA PRO A 196 -61.34 -25.63 -10.14
C PRO A 196 -61.12 -27.15 -10.10
N PRO A 197 -59.93 -27.62 -9.70
CA PRO A 197 -59.72 -29.04 -9.51
C PRO A 197 -60.68 -29.57 -8.44
N PRO A 198 -61.09 -30.86 -8.52
CA PRO A 198 -61.91 -31.48 -7.50
C PRO A 198 -61.26 -31.30 -6.13
N SER A 199 -62.09 -31.01 -5.12
CA SER A 199 -61.65 -30.76 -3.76
C SER A 199 -60.73 -31.89 -3.28
N PRO A 200 -59.55 -31.56 -2.73
CA PRO A 200 -58.68 -32.59 -2.18
C PRO A 200 -59.38 -33.32 -1.03
N PRO A 201 -59.12 -34.62 -0.83
CA PRO A 201 -59.65 -35.35 0.30
C PRO A 201 -59.22 -34.68 1.61
N PRO A 202 -60.04 -34.78 2.68
CA PRO A 202 -59.77 -34.14 3.95
C PRO A 202 -58.39 -34.57 4.48
N PRO A 203 -57.60 -33.63 5.02
CA PRO A 203 -56.28 -33.93 5.58
C PRO A 203 -56.43 -34.96 6.70
N ARG A 204 -55.50 -35.92 6.73
CA ARG A 204 -55.41 -36.88 7.84
C ARG A 204 -55.18 -36.11 9.14
N PRO A 205 -55.79 -36.56 10.26
CA PRO A 205 -55.56 -35.94 11.55
C PRO A 205 -54.06 -35.93 11.88
N PRO A 206 -53.55 -34.83 12.47
CA PRO A 206 -52.14 -34.76 12.85
C PRO A 206 -51.82 -35.86 13.87
N PRO A 207 -50.59 -36.42 13.84
CA PRO A 207 -50.16 -37.37 14.84
C PRO A 207 -50.17 -36.71 16.24
N PRO A 208 -50.42 -37.50 17.31
CA PRO A 208 -50.40 -36.99 18.67
C PRO A 208 -49.06 -36.34 18.98
N SER A 209 -49.10 -35.18 19.64
CA SER A 209 -47.91 -34.44 20.03
C SER A 209 -47.01 -35.30 20.92
N PRO A 210 -45.68 -35.31 20.71
CA PRO A 210 -44.77 -36.02 21.58
C PRO A 210 -44.84 -35.44 23.00
N PRO A 211 -44.61 -36.26 24.04
CA PRO A 211 -44.60 -35.80 25.42
C PRO A 211 -43.52 -34.71 25.62
N PRO A 212 -43.76 -33.74 26.51
CA PRO A 212 -42.80 -32.68 26.80
C PRO A 212 -41.50 -33.29 27.32
N ARG A 213 -40.36 -32.80 26.80
CA ARG A 213 -39.05 -33.19 27.30
C ARG A 213 -38.89 -32.72 28.76
N PRO A 214 -38.27 -33.53 29.63
CA PRO A 214 -37.96 -33.09 30.99
C PRO A 214 -37.07 -31.85 30.96
N PRO A 215 -37.21 -30.94 31.94
CA PRO A 215 -36.36 -29.77 32.03
C PRO A 215 -34.89 -30.18 32.20
N PRO A 216 -33.95 -29.44 31.58
CA PRO A 216 -32.53 -29.70 31.78
C PRO A 216 -32.15 -29.51 33.26
N PRO A 217 -31.17 -30.27 33.78
CA PRO A 217 -30.69 -30.10 35.14
C PRO A 217 -30.14 -28.69 35.34
N SER A 218 -30.37 -28.11 36.52
CA SER A 218 -29.84 -26.81 36.89
C SER A 218 -28.31 -26.79 36.78
N PRO A 219 -27.71 -25.73 36.23
CA PRO A 219 -26.26 -25.62 36.17
C PRO A 219 -25.67 -25.60 37.59
N PRO A 220 -24.47 -26.17 37.80
CA PRO A 220 -23.79 -26.10 39.09
C PRO A 220 -23.50 -24.63 39.46
N PRO A 221 -23.49 -24.30 40.77
CA PRO A 221 -23.17 -22.96 41.23
C PRO A 221 -21.77 -22.53 40.76
N PRO A 222 -21.57 -21.24 40.41
CA PRO A 222 -20.27 -20.73 40.03
C PRO A 222 -19.26 -20.93 41.16
N ARG A 223 -18.03 -21.34 40.81
CA ARG A 223 -16.93 -21.45 41.77
C ARG A 223 -16.59 -20.06 42.32
N PRO A 224 -16.27 -19.95 43.62
CA PRO A 224 -15.79 -18.69 44.18
C PRO A 224 -14.51 -18.24 43.47
N PRO A 225 -14.30 -16.92 43.32
CA PRO A 225 -13.08 -16.39 42.73
C PRO A 225 -11.86 -16.79 43.59
N PRO A 226 -10.70 -17.05 42.97
CA PRO A 226 -9.47 -17.31 43.70
C PRO A 226 -9.08 -16.08 44.54
N PRO A 227 -8.42 -16.28 45.71
CA PRO A 227 -7.94 -15.18 46.52
C PRO A 227 -6.94 -14.33 45.73
N SER A 228 -7.03 -13.00 45.91
CA SER A 228 -6.10 -12.05 45.31
C SER A 228 -4.65 -12.38 45.71
N PRO A 229 -3.69 -12.36 44.77
CA PRO A 229 -2.29 -12.55 45.11
C PRO A 229 -1.80 -11.42 46.04
N PRO A 230 -0.85 -11.68 46.94
CA PRO A 230 -0.26 -10.65 47.79
C PRO A 230 0.42 -9.56 46.93
N PRO A 231 0.45 -8.31 47.41
CA PRO A 231 1.14 -7.21 46.72
C PRO A 231 2.62 -7.55 46.55
N ARG A 232 3.17 -7.26 45.35
CA ARG A 232 4.60 -7.42 45.09
C ARG A 232 5.39 -6.41 45.94
N PRO A 233 6.55 -6.80 46.49
CA PRO A 233 7.43 -5.85 47.17
C PRO A 233 7.89 -4.75 46.20
N PRO A 234 8.17 -3.54 46.70
CA PRO A 234 8.70 -2.46 45.88
C PRO A 234 10.05 -2.86 45.27
N PRO A 235 10.36 -2.44 44.04
CA PRO A 235 11.67 -2.67 43.44
C PRO A 235 12.77 -1.97 44.28
N PRO A 236 13.99 -2.54 44.34
CA PRO A 236 15.12 -1.89 44.99
C PRO A 236 15.44 -0.55 44.33
N SER A 237 15.84 0.44 45.13
CA SER A 237 16.28 1.74 44.63
C SER A 237 17.46 1.57 43.65
N PRO A 238 17.45 2.26 42.50
CA PRO A 238 18.58 2.22 41.58
C PRO A 238 19.85 2.78 42.26
N PRO A 239 21.04 2.28 41.90
CA PRO A 239 22.30 2.82 42.41
C PRO A 239 22.47 4.29 41.97
N PRO A 240 23.15 5.13 42.77
CA PRO A 240 23.46 6.51 42.40
C PRO A 240 24.24 6.56 41.08
N ARG A 241 23.86 7.49 40.20
CA ARG A 241 24.58 7.71 38.93
C ARG A 241 26.01 8.18 39.23
N PRO A 242 27.02 7.70 38.50
CA PRO A 242 28.37 8.25 38.59
C PRO A 242 28.37 9.73 38.15
N PRO A 243 29.27 10.55 38.71
CA PRO A 243 29.42 11.94 38.30
C PRO A 243 29.79 12.03 36.81
N PRO A 244 29.32 13.06 36.10
CA PRO A 244 29.71 13.28 34.71
C PRO A 244 31.23 13.50 34.59
N PRO A 245 31.87 13.07 33.49
CA PRO A 245 33.28 13.34 33.24
C PRO A 245 33.52 14.85 33.12
N SER A 246 34.65 15.32 33.65
CA SER A 246 35.08 16.71 33.51
C SER A 246 35.22 17.09 32.03
N PRO A 247 34.78 18.29 31.62
CA PRO A 247 34.97 18.76 30.26
C PRO A 247 36.47 18.87 29.92
N PRO A 248 36.87 18.58 28.67
CA PRO A 248 38.25 18.73 28.22
C PRO A 248 38.68 20.20 28.28
N ALA A 249 39.94 20.43 28.69
CA ALA A 249 40.53 21.76 28.76
C ALA A 249 40.58 22.42 27.36
N PRO A 250 40.28 23.72 27.24
CA PRO A 250 40.37 24.43 25.96
C PRO A 250 41.83 24.45 25.47
N PRO A 251 42.06 24.33 24.14
CA PRO A 251 43.39 24.45 23.57
C PRO A 251 43.96 25.86 23.79
N ALA A 252 45.22 25.94 24.22
CA ALA A 252 45.93 27.19 24.43
C ALA A 252 46.02 27.99 23.11
N SER A 253 45.45 29.20 23.10
CA SER A 253 45.54 30.13 21.96
C SER A 253 46.98 30.63 21.82
N THR A 254 47.66 30.18 20.77
CA THR A 254 48.93 30.78 20.32
C THR A 254 48.65 32.09 19.58
N LEU A 255 49.11 33.22 20.16
CA LEU A 255 49.09 34.55 19.57
C LEU A 255 49.90 34.59 18.25
N PRO A 256 49.41 35.24 17.18
CA PRO A 256 50.20 35.49 15.98
C PRO A 256 51.20 36.65 16.19
N THR A 257 52.46 36.39 15.86
CA THR A 257 53.58 37.34 15.82
C THR A 257 53.47 38.26 14.59
N ALA A 258 53.59 39.57 14.83
CA ALA A 258 53.54 40.63 13.82
C ALA A 258 54.79 40.67 12.91
N PRO A 259 54.65 41.02 11.62
CA PRO A 259 55.79 41.35 10.75
C PRO A 259 56.19 42.84 10.85
N PRO A 260 57.48 43.19 10.68
CA PRO A 260 57.95 44.56 10.68
C PRO A 260 57.82 45.25 9.32
N ALA A 261 57.64 46.57 9.38
CA ALA A 261 57.54 47.49 8.27
C ALA A 261 58.90 47.82 7.64
N SER A 262 58.94 47.96 6.31
CA SER A 262 59.57 49.07 5.55
C SER A 262 59.71 48.75 4.07
N ALA A 263 59.17 49.59 3.19
CA ALA A 263 59.92 50.32 2.16
C ALA A 263 58.98 51.07 1.19
N LEU A 264 59.40 52.29 0.87
CA LEU A 264 58.81 53.25 -0.07
C LEU A 264 58.71 52.70 -1.51
N ALA A 265 57.75 53.18 -2.30
CA ALA A 265 58.02 54.10 -3.42
C ALA A 265 56.81 54.29 -4.38
N THR A 266 56.51 55.57 -4.62
CA THR A 266 56.04 56.21 -5.88
C THR A 266 54.71 55.81 -6.54
N ALA A 267 53.87 56.85 -6.67
CA ALA A 267 52.69 57.05 -7.53
C ALA A 267 53.01 56.90 -9.06
N PRO A 268 52.10 57.05 -10.07
CA PRO A 268 50.89 57.89 -10.10
C PRO A 268 49.61 57.40 -10.86
N VAL A 269 48.47 57.97 -10.48
CA VAL A 269 47.41 58.63 -11.30
C VAL A 269 46.94 57.92 -12.60
N SER A 270 45.67 57.49 -12.67
CA SER A 270 44.56 58.16 -13.41
C SER A 270 43.32 57.25 -13.60
N PRO A 271 42.11 57.83 -13.85
CA PRO A 271 40.81 57.16 -13.71
C PRO A 271 40.12 56.85 -15.04
N SER A 272 38.93 56.24 -14.94
CA SER A 272 37.84 56.15 -15.94
C SER A 272 37.66 54.78 -16.59
N ALA A 273 36.53 54.13 -16.32
CA ALA A 273 35.39 54.10 -17.25
C ALA A 273 34.49 52.87 -16.97
N LEU A 274 33.25 53.15 -16.55
CA LEU A 274 32.06 52.38 -16.93
C LEU A 274 31.90 52.37 -18.49
N PRO A 275 30.99 51.61 -19.15
CA PRO A 275 29.88 50.77 -18.67
C PRO A 275 29.64 49.45 -19.47
N ALA A 276 28.50 48.79 -19.17
CA ALA A 276 27.55 48.15 -20.11
C ALA A 276 27.76 46.71 -20.63
N ALA A 277 27.00 45.80 -20.00
CA ALA A 277 25.89 45.03 -20.61
C ALA A 277 26.22 43.92 -21.67
N PRO A 278 25.23 43.20 -22.24
CA PRO A 278 25.03 41.76 -21.97
C PRO A 278 25.02 40.89 -23.25
N VAL A 279 25.21 39.56 -23.14
CA VAL A 279 24.84 38.63 -24.23
C VAL A 279 24.62 37.20 -23.74
N SER A 280 23.42 36.69 -24.01
CA SER A 280 23.11 35.29 -24.38
C SER A 280 23.07 35.23 -25.94
N PRO A 281 22.81 34.12 -26.67
CA PRO A 281 22.61 32.70 -26.30
C PRO A 281 23.25 31.65 -27.28
N SER A 282 22.97 30.35 -27.02
CA SER A 282 22.72 29.24 -27.98
C SER A 282 23.83 28.35 -28.60
N ALA A 283 23.40 27.08 -28.79
CA ALA A 283 23.86 25.98 -29.67
C ALA A 283 24.94 25.05 -29.10
N LEU A 284 24.99 23.72 -29.35
CA LEU A 284 24.45 22.88 -30.43
C LEU A 284 24.45 21.38 -30.00
N ALA A 285 23.61 20.58 -30.65
CA ALA A 285 23.34 19.17 -30.41
C ALA A 285 24.43 18.18 -30.89
N THR A 286 24.35 16.92 -30.45
CA THR A 286 24.60 15.74 -31.33
C THR A 286 23.99 14.46 -30.75
N ALA A 287 23.39 13.68 -31.65
CA ALA A 287 22.70 12.42 -31.43
C ALA A 287 23.65 11.21 -31.54
N SER A 288 23.21 10.03 -31.09
CA SER A 288 23.39 8.78 -31.84
C SER A 288 22.50 7.64 -31.32
N SER A 289 21.82 7.01 -32.27
CA SER A 289 21.01 5.79 -32.17
C SER A 289 21.86 4.55 -32.51
N ALA A 290 21.51 3.39 -31.96
CA ALA A 290 21.80 2.10 -32.61
C ALA A 290 20.77 1.04 -32.18
N SER A 291 20.01 0.57 -33.16
CA SER A 291 19.19 -0.65 -33.12
C SER A 291 20.00 -1.85 -33.59
N ALA A 292 19.67 -3.06 -33.12
CA ALA A 292 20.01 -4.31 -33.80
C ALA A 292 18.85 -5.31 -33.74
N LEU A 293 18.53 -5.86 -34.92
CA LEU A 293 17.49 -6.84 -35.24
C LEU A 293 17.88 -8.28 -34.89
N ALA A 294 16.86 -9.15 -34.76
CA ALA A 294 16.69 -10.48 -35.40
C ALA A 294 15.84 -11.40 -34.48
N ALA A 295 14.98 -12.32 -34.91
CA ALA A 295 14.38 -12.70 -36.19
C ALA A 295 13.20 -13.65 -35.85
N ALA A 296 12.13 -13.64 -36.65
CA ALA A 296 11.04 -14.63 -36.61
C ALA A 296 11.34 -15.81 -37.54
N PRO A 297 10.55 -16.90 -37.46
CA PRO A 297 9.90 -17.35 -38.70
C PRO A 297 8.44 -17.82 -38.57
N SER A 298 7.67 -17.45 -39.62
CA SER A 298 6.76 -18.30 -40.43
C SER A 298 5.36 -18.71 -39.92
N ALA A 299 4.34 -18.04 -40.50
CA ALA A 299 2.98 -18.53 -40.77
C ALA A 299 2.97 -19.43 -42.04
N PRO A 300 1.87 -20.11 -42.50
CA PRO A 300 0.62 -19.47 -43.02
C PRO A 300 -0.65 -20.40 -42.95
N PRO A 301 -1.75 -20.27 -43.75
CA PRO A 301 -2.43 -19.09 -44.35
C PRO A 301 -4.00 -19.02 -44.19
N LEU A 302 -4.52 -17.81 -44.47
CA LEU A 302 -5.71 -17.43 -45.29
C LEU A 302 -7.16 -17.82 -44.89
N ALA A 303 -8.00 -16.80 -44.68
CA ALA A 303 -9.21 -16.54 -45.49
C ALA A 303 -9.66 -15.07 -45.34
N ALA A 304 -10.21 -14.52 -46.42
CA ALA A 304 -10.37 -13.09 -46.71
C ALA A 304 -11.79 -12.56 -46.43
N ALA A 305 -11.94 -11.25 -46.21
CA ALA A 305 -13.08 -10.43 -46.69
C ALA A 305 -12.87 -8.91 -46.46
N SER A 306 -12.61 -8.20 -47.56
CA SER A 306 -13.24 -6.95 -48.07
C SER A 306 -13.79 -5.90 -47.06
N VAL A 307 -13.15 -4.73 -46.89
CA VAL A 307 -13.37 -3.43 -47.58
C VAL A 307 -14.77 -2.81 -47.40
N SER A 308 -14.87 -1.70 -46.66
CA SER A 308 -15.53 -0.48 -47.16
C SER A 308 -15.16 0.76 -46.34
N ALA A 309 -15.05 1.88 -47.05
CA ALA A 309 -14.46 3.14 -46.62
C ALA A 309 -15.50 4.20 -46.23
N SER A 310 -14.98 5.34 -45.77
CA SER A 310 -15.57 6.70 -45.84
C SER A 310 -16.40 7.18 -44.64
N ALA A 311 -15.87 8.11 -43.86
CA ALA A 311 -16.10 9.56 -44.07
C ALA A 311 -15.61 10.37 -42.86
N ARG A 312 -14.79 11.38 -43.14
CA ARG A 312 -14.36 12.45 -42.24
C ARG A 312 -15.46 13.52 -42.19
N PRO A 313 -15.65 14.20 -41.05
CA PRO A 313 -15.62 15.66 -41.14
C PRO A 313 -14.84 16.37 -40.04
N THR A 314 -14.48 17.57 -40.44
CA THR A 314 -13.75 18.68 -39.84
C THR A 314 -14.22 19.15 -38.46
N ALA A 315 -13.23 19.56 -37.66
CA ALA A 315 -13.36 20.34 -36.44
C ALA A 315 -13.85 21.77 -36.69
N PRO A 316 -14.25 22.48 -35.62
CA PRO A 316 -13.72 23.81 -35.39
C PRO A 316 -13.10 23.99 -34.00
N ALA A 317 -12.34 25.09 -33.90
CA ALA A 317 -11.34 25.38 -32.90
C ALA A 317 -11.84 26.09 -31.62
N ALA A 318 -10.93 26.07 -30.64
CA ALA A 318 -10.67 27.06 -29.59
C ALA A 318 -11.60 27.11 -28.36
N SER A 319 -11.02 26.71 -27.22
CA SER A 319 -10.91 27.62 -26.07
C SER A 319 -9.75 27.20 -25.15
N ALA A 320 -8.96 28.21 -24.79
CA ALA A 320 -7.78 28.12 -23.96
C ALA A 320 -8.13 27.75 -22.51
N LEU A 321 -7.32 26.88 -21.92
CA LEU A 321 -7.27 26.69 -20.47
C LEU A 321 -5.81 26.50 -20.06
N ALA A 322 -5.48 27.22 -18.99
CA ALA A 322 -4.14 27.52 -18.52
C ALA A 322 -3.24 26.27 -18.38
N ALA A 323 -2.06 26.35 -18.99
CA ALA A 323 -0.93 25.50 -18.65
C ALA A 323 -0.46 25.89 -17.24
N ALA A 324 -1.06 25.29 -16.22
CA ALA A 324 -0.43 25.18 -14.92
C ALA A 324 0.85 24.35 -15.11
N LEU A 325 1.99 24.92 -14.71
CA LEU A 325 3.27 24.24 -14.64
C LEU A 325 3.10 22.96 -13.82
N LEU A 326 2.95 21.81 -14.51
CA LEU A 326 2.96 20.51 -13.87
C LEU A 326 4.37 20.30 -13.30
N PRO A 327 4.54 20.12 -11.98
CA PRO A 327 5.83 19.67 -11.46
C PRO A 327 6.14 18.32 -12.10
N SER A 328 7.38 18.18 -12.54
CA SER A 328 7.93 17.01 -13.22
C SER A 328 7.36 15.71 -12.65
N THR A 329 6.90 14.83 -13.53
CA THR A 329 6.50 13.45 -13.23
C THR A 329 7.68 12.67 -12.66
N LEU A 330 7.99 12.89 -11.37
CA LEU A 330 8.78 11.96 -10.58
C LEU A 330 8.07 10.61 -10.70
N GLY A 331 8.81 9.55 -11.04
CA GLY A 331 8.28 8.19 -11.11
C GLY A 331 7.73 7.78 -9.75
N LYS A 332 6.43 7.99 -9.52
CA LYS A 332 5.78 7.66 -8.26
C LYS A 332 5.55 6.14 -8.23
N THR A 333 6.13 5.47 -7.26
CA THR A 333 5.96 4.02 -7.00
C THR A 333 5.22 3.83 -5.68
N ALA A 334 4.35 2.82 -5.58
CA ALA A 334 3.81 2.38 -4.31
C ALA A 334 4.76 1.34 -3.71
N ASN A 335 5.02 1.38 -2.41
CA ASN A 335 5.96 0.46 -1.76
C ASN A 335 5.20 -0.41 -0.75
N LEU A 336 5.33 -1.73 -0.84
CA LEU A 336 4.65 -2.68 0.03
C LEU A 336 5.61 -3.26 1.08
N PHE A 337 5.28 -3.07 2.36
CA PHE A 337 6.09 -3.50 3.49
C PHE A 337 5.37 -4.58 4.30
N PHE A 338 6.10 -5.50 4.93
CA PHE A 338 5.53 -6.63 5.67
C PHE A 338 6.01 -6.59 7.13
N HIS A 339 5.14 -6.98 8.05
CA HIS A 339 5.49 -6.89 9.46
C HIS A 339 4.85 -8.03 10.28
N PRO A 340 5.65 -8.90 10.94
CA PRO A 340 5.12 -9.69 12.04
C PRO A 340 4.61 -8.75 13.13
N LEU A 341 3.33 -8.83 13.40
CA LEU A 341 2.84 -8.53 14.73
C LEU A 341 2.32 -9.84 15.32
N ARG A 342 3.01 -10.32 16.37
CA ARG A 342 2.41 -11.28 17.29
C ARG A 342 1.19 -10.61 17.93
N ARG A 343 0.10 -11.37 18.07
CA ARG A 343 -0.93 -11.04 19.06
C ARG A 343 -0.30 -10.99 20.45
#